data_AF-A0A8S0V709-F1
#
_entry.id   AF-A0A8S0V709-F1
#
_cell.length_a   1.000
_cell.length_b   1.000
_cell.length_c   1.000
_cell.angle_alpha   90.00
_cell.angle_beta   90.00
_cell.angle_gamma   90.00
#
_symmetry.space_group_name_H-M   'P 1'
#
loop_
_entity.id
_entity.type
_entity.pdbx_description
1 polymer ?
#
loop_
_entity_poly.entity_id
_entity_poly.type
_entity_poly.pdbx_seq_one_letter_code
_entity_poly.pdbx_strand_id
1 'polypeptide(L)'
;MATYGNPAVKPFISSKLIDNRVASSFKSGGNVHFLQSVSSQNLKISTDYQNFSSRSGSLSTKAFFWDIFKPKPDSSRSTKVQELYVYEINERDRGSPAYLKLSQQKDVNALGDLVPFSNKLYSGDLQKRLGITAGLCILIQHVAEKKGDRYEAIFSFYFGDYGHISVQGPYLTYEDTFMAVTGGSGVFDGVYGKVKLQQIVFPFKLFYTFYLQGIKDLPAELVVKPVAPTPAAEPSAAAKATEPGAVVSNFTN
;
A
#
# COMPACT_ATOMS: atom_id res chain seq x y z
N MET A 1 18.30 -40.29 26.66
CA MET A 1 19.44 -39.37 26.80
C MET A 1 20.28 -39.49 25.53
N ALA A 2 20.00 -38.64 24.53
CA ALA A 2 20.81 -38.47 23.32
C ALA A 2 20.35 -37.17 22.64
N THR A 3 21.15 -36.13 22.80
CA THR A 3 20.96 -34.80 22.21
C THR A 3 21.62 -34.77 20.83
N TYR A 4 20.86 -34.47 19.78
CA TYR A 4 21.41 -34.08 18.48
C TYR A 4 21.06 -32.62 18.21
N GLY A 5 22.06 -31.76 18.40
CA GLY A 5 22.03 -30.36 17.99
C GLY A 5 22.23 -30.26 16.47
N ASN A 6 21.45 -29.39 15.83
CA ASN A 6 21.56 -29.11 14.41
C ASN A 6 22.30 -27.77 14.21
N PRO A 7 23.38 -27.71 13.41
CA PRO A 7 24.22 -26.52 13.31
C PRO A 7 23.61 -25.43 12.42
N ALA A 8 23.80 -24.18 12.85
CA ALA A 8 23.40 -22.97 12.13
C ALA A 8 24.21 -22.79 10.83
N VAL A 9 23.51 -22.64 9.71
CA VAL A 9 24.08 -22.31 8.41
C VAL A 9 24.27 -20.80 8.32
N LYS A 10 25.52 -20.34 8.18
CA LYS A 10 25.88 -18.95 7.88
C LYS A 10 25.74 -18.67 6.38
N PRO A 11 25.24 -17.50 5.95
CA PRO A 11 25.26 -17.13 4.54
C PRO A 11 26.65 -16.64 4.13
N PHE A 12 27.12 -17.19 3.01
CA PHE A 12 28.37 -16.86 2.33
C PHE A 12 28.17 -15.54 1.55
N ILE A 13 28.90 -14.47 1.91
CA ILE A 13 28.95 -13.24 1.12
C ILE A 13 30.25 -13.26 0.31
N SER A 14 30.12 -13.31 -1.02
CA SER A 14 31.21 -13.06 -1.96
C SER A 14 31.01 -11.67 -2.55
N SER A 15 31.80 -10.69 -2.09
CA SER A 15 31.89 -9.36 -2.68
C SER A 15 33.09 -9.30 -3.62
N LYS A 16 32.84 -9.18 -4.92
CA LYS A 16 33.85 -8.69 -5.86
C LYS A 16 33.70 -7.18 -5.99
N LEU A 17 34.63 -6.46 -5.36
CA LEU A 17 34.89 -5.04 -5.55
C LEU A 17 35.40 -4.79 -6.97
N ILE A 18 34.81 -3.82 -7.66
CA ILE A 18 35.46 -3.13 -8.79
C ILE A 18 35.65 -1.68 -8.36
N ASP A 19 36.90 -1.35 -8.10
CA ASP A 19 37.44 0.00 -7.92
C ASP A 19 37.35 0.77 -9.24
N ASN A 20 36.88 2.01 -9.20
CA ASN A 20 37.20 3.01 -10.21
C ASN A 20 37.46 4.35 -9.52
N ARG A 21 38.73 4.58 -9.18
CA ARG A 21 39.27 5.90 -8.85
C ARG A 21 39.50 6.68 -10.14
N VAL A 22 38.92 7.86 -10.25
CA VAL A 22 39.51 8.96 -11.01
C VAL A 22 39.66 10.14 -10.06
N ALA A 23 40.91 10.45 -9.77
CA ALA A 23 41.32 11.64 -9.05
C ALA A 23 41.32 12.84 -10.00
N SER A 24 40.85 13.99 -9.52
CA SER A 24 41.41 15.27 -9.95
C SER A 24 41.45 16.23 -8.77
N SER A 25 42.62 16.82 -8.61
CA SER A 25 43.05 17.68 -7.51
C SER A 25 42.77 19.13 -7.88
N PHE A 26 42.16 19.91 -6.98
CA PHE A 26 42.43 21.34 -6.89
C PHE A 26 42.48 21.81 -5.43
N LYS A 27 43.52 22.57 -5.11
CA LYS A 27 43.92 23.02 -3.77
C LYS A 27 43.16 24.29 -3.33
N SER A 28 42.78 24.28 -2.05
CA SER A 28 42.88 25.34 -1.04
C SER A 28 42.55 26.80 -1.39
N GLY A 29 41.56 27.35 -0.66
CA GLY A 29 41.59 28.75 -0.23
C GLY A 29 40.22 29.30 0.22
N GLY A 30 40.11 29.67 1.50
CA GLY A 30 39.20 30.74 1.95
C GLY A 30 37.91 30.32 2.68
N ASN A 31 37.89 30.53 4.00
CA ASN A 31 36.67 30.68 4.81
C ASN A 31 35.95 31.98 4.41
N VAL A 32 34.66 31.92 4.07
CA VAL A 32 33.69 33.00 4.38
C VAL A 32 32.30 32.39 4.54
N HIS A 33 31.66 32.66 5.69
CA HIS A 33 30.26 32.38 5.95
C HIS A 33 29.35 33.02 4.90
N PHE A 34 28.37 32.27 4.38
CA PHE A 34 27.24 32.87 3.68
C PHE A 34 25.94 32.16 4.05
N LEU A 35 25.22 32.75 5.00
CA LEU A 35 23.78 32.58 5.13
C LEU A 35 23.15 33.38 3.99
N GLN A 36 22.55 32.70 3.02
CA GLN A 36 21.79 33.36 1.97
C GLN A 36 20.30 33.26 2.31
N SER A 37 19.76 34.40 2.75
CA SER A 37 18.34 34.61 3.02
C SER A 37 17.53 34.45 1.74
N VAL A 38 16.40 33.75 1.83
CA VAL A 38 15.40 33.69 0.76
C VAL A 38 14.78 35.08 0.60
N SER A 39 15.02 35.70 -0.55
CA SER A 39 14.47 37.00 -0.93
C SER A 39 12.99 36.88 -1.24
N SER A 40 12.13 37.45 -0.39
CA SER A 40 10.71 37.65 -0.69
C SER A 40 10.54 38.76 -1.72
N GLN A 41 10.12 38.43 -2.93
CA GLN A 41 9.71 39.44 -3.90
C GLN A 41 8.36 40.04 -3.48
N ASN A 42 8.38 41.33 -3.16
CA ASN A 42 7.18 42.13 -2.91
C ASN A 42 6.49 42.46 -4.24
N LEU A 43 5.31 41.88 -4.48
CA LEU A 43 4.43 42.30 -5.57
C LEU A 43 3.79 43.65 -5.23
N LYS A 44 4.26 44.71 -5.90
CA LYS A 44 3.64 46.05 -5.87
C LYS A 44 2.40 46.04 -6.76
N ILE A 45 1.22 46.12 -6.15
CA ILE A 45 -0.05 46.36 -6.84
C ILE A 45 -0.20 47.88 -7.03
N SER A 46 -0.17 48.34 -8.27
CA SER A 46 -0.47 49.73 -8.64
C SER A 46 -1.96 50.02 -8.42
N THR A 47 -2.28 51.09 -7.71
CA THR A 47 -3.65 51.57 -7.49
C THR A 47 -3.92 52.74 -8.43
N ASP A 48 -4.48 52.47 -9.60
CA ASP A 48 -5.07 53.50 -10.44
C ASP A 48 -6.53 53.70 -10.06
N TYR A 49 -6.83 54.90 -9.54
CA TYR A 49 -8.18 55.37 -9.27
C TYR A 49 -8.86 55.76 -10.59
N GLN A 50 -9.78 54.93 -11.07
CA GLN A 50 -10.73 55.31 -12.11
C GLN A 50 -12.12 55.48 -11.48
N ASN A 51 -12.54 56.74 -11.41
CA ASN A 51 -13.86 57.16 -10.99
C ASN A 51 -14.92 56.62 -11.96
N PHE A 52 -15.80 55.74 -11.47
CA PHE A 52 -17.04 55.41 -12.17
C PHE A 52 -18.25 55.86 -11.35
N SER A 53 -18.97 56.80 -11.96
CA SER A 53 -20.23 57.37 -11.51
C SER A 53 -21.29 56.30 -11.28
N SER A 54 -22.05 56.46 -10.20
CA SER A 54 -23.20 55.66 -9.82
C SER A 54 -24.31 55.68 -10.87
N ARG A 55 -24.67 54.48 -11.38
CA ARG A 55 -26.01 54.22 -11.90
C ARG A 55 -26.51 52.88 -11.38
N SER A 56 -27.50 53.00 -10.48
CA SER A 56 -28.38 51.95 -10.01
C SER A 56 -29.04 51.23 -11.18
N GLY A 57 -28.82 49.92 -11.26
CA GLY A 57 -29.48 49.01 -12.17
C GLY A 57 -29.63 47.65 -11.49
N SER A 58 -30.83 47.39 -10.99
CA SER A 58 -31.26 46.13 -10.40
C SER A 58 -31.21 45.02 -11.46
N LEU A 59 -30.24 44.11 -11.36
CA LEU A 59 -30.21 42.85 -12.09
C LEU A 59 -29.90 41.73 -11.10
N SER A 60 -30.96 41.09 -10.60
CA SER A 60 -30.88 39.87 -9.81
C SER A 60 -30.48 38.72 -10.72
N THR A 61 -29.16 38.47 -10.82
CA THR A 61 -28.63 37.25 -11.42
C THR A 61 -28.93 36.10 -10.46
N LYS A 62 -30.05 35.41 -10.65
CA LYS A 62 -30.33 34.13 -9.98
C LYS A 62 -29.35 33.08 -10.48
N ALA A 63 -28.23 32.96 -9.79
CA ALA A 63 -27.28 31.89 -10.02
C ALA A 63 -27.87 30.56 -9.52
N PHE A 64 -28.01 29.60 -10.42
CA PHE A 64 -28.52 28.24 -10.17
C PHE A 64 -27.51 27.41 -9.37
N PHE A 65 -27.25 27.77 -8.11
CA PHE A 65 -26.41 27.02 -7.17
C PHE A 65 -27.21 26.18 -6.15
N TRP A 66 -28.53 26.03 -6.35
CA TRP A 66 -29.41 25.43 -5.35
C TRP A 66 -29.55 23.90 -5.43
N ASP A 67 -29.09 23.27 -6.53
CA ASP A 67 -29.17 21.81 -6.69
C ASP A 67 -27.91 21.05 -6.21
N ILE A 68 -26.81 21.74 -5.90
CA ILE A 68 -25.59 21.11 -5.36
C ILE A 68 -25.65 20.92 -3.83
N PHE A 69 -26.51 21.66 -3.12
CA PHE A 69 -26.65 21.60 -1.65
C PHE A 69 -27.88 20.83 -1.18
N LYS A 70 -28.56 20.10 -2.05
CA LYS A 70 -29.59 19.16 -1.59
C LYS A 70 -28.86 18.00 -0.90
N PRO A 71 -29.05 17.78 0.42
CA PRO A 71 -28.60 16.54 1.03
C PRO A 71 -29.29 15.43 0.25
N LYS A 72 -28.51 14.60 -0.44
CA LYS A 72 -29.03 13.32 -0.93
C LYS A 72 -29.64 12.64 0.29
N PRO A 73 -30.84 12.03 0.18
CA PRO A 73 -31.38 11.28 1.29
C PRO A 73 -30.28 10.32 1.75
N ASP A 74 -30.00 10.32 3.06
CA ASP A 74 -29.09 9.37 3.67
C ASP A 74 -29.60 7.98 3.31
N SER A 75 -29.12 7.40 2.20
CA SER A 75 -29.21 5.97 2.01
C SER A 75 -28.35 5.43 3.12
N SER A 76 -28.98 5.07 4.25
CA SER A 76 -28.30 4.58 5.44
C SER A 76 -27.26 3.56 4.98
N ARG A 77 -25.99 3.93 5.10
CA ARG A 77 -24.87 3.14 4.60
C ARG A 77 -25.04 1.72 5.16
N SER A 78 -25.05 0.72 4.28
CA SER A 78 -25.35 -0.66 4.68
C SER A 78 -24.42 -1.08 5.81
N THR A 79 -25.00 -1.50 6.94
CA THR A 79 -24.24 -1.97 8.11
C THR A 79 -23.90 -3.45 8.03
N LYS A 80 -24.46 -4.17 7.04
CA LYS A 80 -24.20 -5.58 6.77
C LYS A 80 -22.70 -5.79 6.54
N VAL A 81 -22.11 -6.68 7.32
CA VAL A 81 -20.72 -7.14 7.11
C VAL A 81 -20.72 -8.20 6.02
N GLN A 82 -19.84 -8.04 5.05
CA GLN A 82 -19.57 -9.02 4.00
C GLN A 82 -18.12 -9.47 4.10
N GLU A 83 -17.89 -10.78 4.04
CA GLU A 83 -16.56 -11.36 4.08
C GLU A 83 -16.00 -11.55 2.66
N LEU A 84 -14.74 -11.14 2.47
CA LEU A 84 -13.97 -11.37 1.25
C LEU A 84 -12.62 -12.00 1.63
N TYR A 85 -12.28 -13.10 0.98
CA TYR A 85 -11.06 -13.86 1.25
C TYR A 85 -10.12 -13.77 0.06
N VAL A 86 -8.84 -13.48 0.33
CA VAL A 86 -7.82 -13.41 -0.72
C VAL A 86 -6.48 -13.96 -0.24
N TYR A 87 -5.71 -14.49 -1.18
CA TYR A 87 -4.31 -14.86 -0.98
C TYR A 87 -3.40 -13.84 -1.65
N GLU A 88 -2.42 -13.36 -0.91
CA GLU A 88 -1.31 -12.57 -1.44
C GLU A 88 -0.07 -13.45 -1.52
N ILE A 89 0.51 -13.55 -2.71
CA ILE A 89 1.64 -14.43 -2.97
C ILE A 89 2.74 -13.68 -3.71
N ASN A 90 3.93 -13.69 -3.11
CA ASN A 90 5.14 -13.24 -3.77
C ASN A 90 5.76 -14.41 -4.55
N GLU A 91 5.54 -14.42 -5.86
CA GLU A 91 6.10 -15.42 -6.78
C GLU A 91 7.53 -15.11 -7.23
N ARG A 92 8.17 -14.10 -6.61
CA ARG A 92 9.57 -13.68 -6.82
C ARG A 92 9.87 -13.21 -8.25
N ASP A 93 8.86 -12.81 -8.99
CA ASP A 93 8.94 -12.38 -10.39
C ASP A 93 8.68 -10.87 -10.59
N ARG A 94 8.54 -10.10 -9.49
CA ARG A 94 8.22 -8.66 -9.52
C ARG A 94 9.31 -7.73 -8.99
N GLY A 95 10.49 -8.26 -8.64
CA GLY A 95 11.53 -7.50 -7.94
C GLY A 95 11.09 -6.97 -6.56
N SER A 96 10.09 -7.62 -5.96
CA SER A 96 9.46 -7.25 -4.69
C SER A 96 9.81 -8.28 -3.60
N PRO A 97 9.97 -7.86 -2.32
CA PRO A 97 10.01 -6.46 -1.88
C PRO A 97 11.34 -5.77 -2.22
N ALA A 98 11.35 -4.44 -2.27
CA ALA A 98 12.58 -3.65 -2.31
C ALA A 98 12.91 -3.19 -0.89
N TYR A 99 13.97 -3.76 -0.28
CA TYR A 99 14.36 -3.38 1.08
C TYR A 99 15.34 -2.20 1.06
N LEU A 100 14.89 -1.03 1.51
CA LEU A 100 15.67 0.19 1.57
C LEU A 100 16.21 0.39 2.99
N LYS A 101 17.48 0.06 3.20
CA LYS A 101 18.16 0.19 4.50
C LYS A 101 18.65 1.63 4.74
N LEU A 102 17.69 2.50 5.08
CA LEU A 102 17.89 3.94 5.24
C LEU A 102 18.33 4.32 6.66
N SER A 103 18.15 3.43 7.62
CA SER A 103 18.55 3.67 9.00
C SER A 103 20.07 3.79 9.16
N GLN A 104 20.47 4.47 10.23
CA GLN A 104 21.88 4.59 10.63
C GLN A 104 22.43 3.27 11.18
N GLN A 105 21.58 2.44 11.76
CA GLN A 105 21.95 1.10 12.24
C GLN A 105 22.16 0.15 11.06
N LYS A 106 23.41 -0.25 10.83
CA LYS A 106 23.76 -1.10 9.68
C LYS A 106 23.58 -2.59 9.94
N ASP A 107 23.61 -3.02 11.20
CA ASP A 107 23.62 -4.44 11.55
C ASP A 107 22.25 -4.99 11.95
N VAL A 108 21.31 -4.12 12.30
CA VAL A 108 19.96 -4.50 12.75
C VAL A 108 18.94 -3.69 11.97
N ASN A 109 17.78 -4.28 11.71
CA ASN A 109 16.62 -3.62 11.13
C ASN A 109 16.16 -2.52 12.11
N ALA A 110 16.02 -1.28 11.63
CA ALA A 110 15.72 -0.15 12.52
C ALA A 110 14.72 0.85 11.96
N LEU A 111 14.14 1.65 12.86
CA LEU A 111 13.17 2.68 12.52
C LEU A 111 13.64 3.54 11.32
N GLY A 112 12.76 3.66 10.33
CA GLY A 112 13.01 4.44 9.11
C GLY A 112 13.49 3.61 7.91
N ASP A 113 13.81 2.32 8.09
CA ASP A 113 13.94 1.43 6.94
C ASP A 113 12.58 1.29 6.22
N LEU A 114 12.62 1.32 4.89
CA LEU A 114 11.44 1.34 4.04
C LEU A 114 11.38 0.10 3.17
N VAL A 115 10.18 -0.44 2.99
CA VAL A 115 9.95 -1.63 2.19
C VAL A 115 8.78 -1.41 1.22
N PRO A 116 9.02 -0.77 0.07
CA PRO A 116 8.08 -0.83 -1.05
C PRO A 116 7.89 -2.27 -1.52
N PHE A 117 6.64 -2.65 -1.81
CA PHE A 117 6.32 -4.00 -2.25
C PHE A 117 5.13 -4.03 -3.22
N SER A 118 5.09 -5.09 -4.03
CA SER A 118 3.93 -5.50 -4.82
C SER A 118 3.96 -7.01 -5.04
N ASN A 119 2.89 -7.69 -4.64
CA ASN A 119 2.74 -9.15 -4.77
C ASN A 119 1.48 -9.48 -5.58
N LYS A 120 1.37 -10.73 -6.07
CA LYS A 120 0.19 -11.17 -6.81
C LYS A 120 -0.96 -11.46 -5.85
N LEU A 121 -2.18 -11.18 -6.30
CA LEU A 121 -3.40 -11.36 -5.53
C LEU A 121 -4.31 -12.40 -6.17
N TYR A 122 -4.78 -13.36 -5.38
CA TYR A 122 -5.62 -14.48 -5.79
C TYR A 122 -6.90 -14.55 -4.95
N SER A 123 -7.94 -15.15 -5.51
CA SER A 123 -9.20 -15.43 -4.81
C SER A 123 -8.98 -16.38 -3.63
N GLY A 124 -9.89 -16.34 -2.66
CA GLY A 124 -9.81 -17.18 -1.46
C GLY A 124 -9.85 -18.69 -1.75
N ASP A 125 -10.48 -19.10 -2.85
CA ASP A 125 -10.50 -20.49 -3.33
C ASP A 125 -9.28 -20.86 -4.19
N LEU A 126 -8.36 -19.92 -4.39
CA LEU A 126 -7.13 -20.06 -5.17
C LEU A 126 -7.35 -20.40 -6.66
N GLN A 127 -8.57 -20.19 -7.18
CA GLN A 127 -8.92 -20.52 -8.57
C GLN A 127 -8.74 -19.35 -9.54
N LYS A 128 -8.66 -18.10 -9.08
CA LYS A 128 -8.58 -16.93 -9.95
C LYS A 128 -7.46 -15.96 -9.55
N ARG A 129 -6.74 -15.44 -10.55
CA ARG A 129 -5.88 -14.26 -10.40
C ARG A 129 -6.75 -12.99 -10.40
N LEU A 130 -6.70 -12.26 -9.29
CA LEU A 130 -7.49 -11.04 -9.09
C LEU A 130 -6.72 -9.78 -9.48
N GLY A 131 -5.46 -9.71 -9.09
CA GLY A 131 -4.63 -8.56 -9.38
C GLY A 131 -3.33 -8.53 -8.60
N ILE A 132 -3.07 -7.42 -7.90
CA ILE A 132 -1.85 -7.21 -7.09
C ILE A 132 -2.16 -6.50 -5.78
N THR A 133 -1.26 -6.66 -4.81
CA THR A 133 -1.05 -5.64 -3.78
C THR A 133 -0.01 -4.63 -4.26
N ALA A 134 -0.10 -3.38 -3.80
CA ALA A 134 0.96 -2.40 -3.99
C ALA A 134 0.96 -1.36 -2.86
N GLY A 135 2.13 -1.12 -2.27
CA GLY A 135 2.30 -0.06 -1.29
C GLY A 135 3.64 -0.10 -0.56
N LEU A 136 3.64 0.34 0.68
CA LEU A 136 4.82 0.61 1.48
C LEU A 136 4.65 0.06 2.90
N CYS A 137 5.68 -0.61 3.39
CA CYS A 137 5.87 -0.87 4.81
C CYS A 137 6.98 0.03 5.35
N ILE A 138 6.73 0.68 6.49
CA ILE A 138 7.70 1.47 7.24
C ILE A 138 8.08 0.65 8.45
N LEU A 139 9.37 0.32 8.60
CA LEU A 139 9.84 -0.40 9.76
C LEU A 139 9.72 0.48 11.00
N ILE A 140 9.06 -0.02 12.05
CA ILE A 140 8.89 0.67 13.33
C ILE A 140 9.94 0.19 14.33
N GLN A 141 10.09 -1.13 14.46
CA GLN A 141 11.03 -1.73 15.41
C GLN A 141 11.36 -3.17 15.01
N HIS A 142 12.60 -3.57 15.25
CA HIS A 142 12.98 -4.97 15.36
C HIS A 142 12.64 -5.48 16.77
N VAL A 143 12.04 -6.67 16.87
CA VAL A 143 11.63 -7.30 18.13
C VAL A 143 12.41 -8.60 18.30
N ALA A 144 13.55 -8.51 18.99
CA ALA A 144 14.52 -9.60 19.09
C ALA A 144 13.93 -10.86 19.73
N GLU A 145 13.09 -10.70 20.76
CA GLU A 145 12.46 -11.81 21.50
C GLU A 145 11.51 -12.62 20.61
N LYS A 146 10.93 -11.97 19.59
CA LYS A 146 10.02 -12.58 18.62
C LYS A 146 10.72 -12.98 17.31
N LYS A 147 12.02 -12.66 17.17
CA LYS A 147 12.80 -12.87 15.95
C LYS A 147 12.12 -12.31 14.71
N GLY A 148 11.58 -11.10 14.85
CA GLY A 148 10.79 -10.50 13.79
C GLY A 148 10.70 -8.99 13.92
N ASP A 149 9.94 -8.40 13.02
CA ASP A 149 9.85 -6.96 12.85
C ASP A 149 8.40 -6.51 12.94
N ARG A 150 8.21 -5.28 13.43
CA ARG A 150 6.95 -4.56 13.37
C ARG A 150 7.04 -3.48 12.31
N TYR A 151 6.11 -3.51 11.37
CA TYR A 151 5.93 -2.50 10.35
C TYR A 151 4.59 -1.76 10.56
N GLU A 152 4.56 -0.50 10.14
CA GLU A 152 3.35 0.20 9.76
C GLU A 152 3.20 0.08 8.24
N ALA A 153 2.10 -0.49 7.78
CA ALA A 153 1.86 -0.77 6.36
C ALA A 153 0.74 0.10 5.82
N ILE A 154 0.96 0.69 4.64
CA ILE A 154 -0.01 1.48 3.89
C ILE A 154 0.02 0.97 2.45
N PHE A 155 -1.06 0.33 2.01
CA PHE A 155 -1.09 -0.28 0.69
C PHE A 155 -2.53 -0.50 0.19
N SER A 156 -2.65 -0.92 -1.06
CA SER A 156 -3.93 -1.24 -1.68
C SER A 156 -3.93 -2.61 -2.34
N PHE A 157 -5.11 -3.21 -2.40
CA PHE A 157 -5.44 -4.44 -3.10
C PHE A 157 -6.20 -4.10 -4.37
N TYR A 158 -5.67 -4.46 -5.53
CA TYR A 158 -6.27 -4.18 -6.83
C TYR A 158 -6.93 -5.43 -7.41
N PHE A 159 -8.17 -5.27 -7.88
CA PHE A 159 -9.05 -6.36 -8.32
C PHE A 159 -9.46 -6.19 -9.80
N GLY A 160 -8.58 -5.64 -10.64
CA GLY A 160 -8.90 -5.34 -12.04
C GLY A 160 -10.06 -4.35 -12.16
N ASP A 161 -11.00 -4.63 -13.05
CA ASP A 161 -12.16 -3.75 -13.31
C ASP A 161 -13.08 -3.55 -12.09
N TYR A 162 -12.99 -4.40 -11.05
CA TYR A 162 -13.78 -4.21 -9.83
C TYR A 162 -13.35 -2.99 -9.02
N GLY A 163 -12.11 -2.52 -9.19
CA GLY A 163 -11.53 -1.42 -8.42
C GLY A 163 -10.50 -1.90 -7.40
N HIS A 164 -10.35 -1.16 -6.30
CA HIS A 164 -9.37 -1.48 -5.26
C HIS A 164 -9.91 -1.23 -3.84
N ILE A 165 -9.23 -1.83 -2.86
CA ILE A 165 -9.43 -1.58 -1.43
C ILE A 165 -8.11 -1.08 -0.85
N SER A 166 -8.13 0.05 -0.13
CA SER A 166 -6.96 0.57 0.57
C SER A 166 -7.00 0.19 2.05
N VAL A 167 -5.82 -0.09 2.60
CA VAL A 167 -5.65 -0.47 4.00
C VAL A 167 -4.51 0.29 4.65
N GLN A 168 -4.61 0.43 5.98
CA GLN A 168 -3.55 0.97 6.81
C GLN A 168 -3.51 0.27 8.17
N GLY A 169 -2.32 -0.02 8.69
CA GLY A 169 -2.15 -0.52 10.05
C GLY A 169 -0.92 -1.42 10.23
N PRO A 170 -0.87 -2.18 11.34
CA PRO A 170 0.31 -2.96 11.69
C PRO A 170 0.47 -4.19 10.80
N TYR A 171 1.70 -4.45 10.37
CA TYR A 171 2.15 -5.75 9.87
C TYR A 171 3.25 -6.29 10.79
N LEU A 172 2.99 -7.42 11.43
CA LEU A 172 3.94 -8.09 12.33
C LEU A 172 4.41 -9.39 11.67
N THR A 173 5.72 -9.58 11.56
CA THR A 173 6.27 -10.78 10.89
C THR A 173 6.16 -12.05 11.72
N TYR A 174 5.57 -11.98 12.91
CA TYR A 174 5.58 -13.05 13.92
C TYR A 174 4.18 -13.41 14.45
N GLU A 175 3.13 -12.67 14.09
CA GLU A 175 1.75 -12.96 14.50
C GLU A 175 0.71 -12.31 13.56
N ASP A 176 -0.52 -12.82 13.61
CA ASP A 176 -1.66 -12.27 12.88
C ASP A 176 -1.98 -10.85 13.37
N THR A 177 -2.49 -10.01 12.46
CA THR A 177 -2.85 -8.62 12.76
C THR A 177 -4.21 -8.25 12.18
N PHE A 178 -4.75 -7.13 12.63
CA PHE A 178 -5.86 -6.46 11.97
C PHE A 178 -5.41 -5.08 11.47
N MET A 179 -5.79 -4.76 10.25
CA MET A 179 -5.59 -3.45 9.64
C MET A 179 -6.94 -2.78 9.37
N ALA A 180 -6.96 -1.45 9.32
CA ALA A 180 -8.13 -0.69 8.94
C ALA A 180 -8.33 -0.74 7.43
N VAL A 181 -9.57 -0.93 6.99
CA VAL A 181 -9.98 -0.68 5.60
C VAL A 181 -10.33 0.80 5.51
N THR A 182 -9.51 1.57 4.79
CA THR A 182 -9.60 3.05 4.76
C THR A 182 -10.48 3.58 3.64
N GLY A 183 -10.82 2.74 2.67
CA GLY A 183 -11.66 3.10 1.53
C GLY A 183 -11.47 2.14 0.36
N GLY A 184 -12.09 2.48 -0.76
CA GLY A 184 -11.97 1.72 -2.01
C GLY A 184 -12.61 2.46 -3.17
N SER A 185 -12.55 1.85 -4.35
CA SER A 185 -13.13 2.36 -5.59
C SER A 185 -13.95 1.29 -6.32
N GLY A 186 -14.69 1.69 -7.36
CA GLY A 186 -15.46 0.74 -8.17
C GLY A 186 -16.56 0.09 -7.35
N VAL A 187 -16.60 -1.25 -7.32
CA VAL A 187 -17.57 -1.99 -6.49
C VAL A 187 -17.32 -1.80 -4.99
N PHE A 188 -16.13 -1.32 -4.62
CA PHE A 188 -15.72 -1.03 -3.26
C PHE A 188 -15.84 0.46 -2.89
N ASP A 189 -16.47 1.29 -3.73
CA ASP A 189 -16.67 2.71 -3.43
C ASP A 189 -17.44 2.90 -2.12
N GLY A 190 -16.89 3.71 -1.22
CA GLY A 190 -17.45 3.90 0.12
C GLY A 190 -17.36 2.66 1.01
N VAL A 191 -16.40 1.75 0.81
CA VAL A 191 -16.13 0.65 1.75
C VAL A 191 -15.44 1.12 3.03
N TYR A 192 -15.72 0.46 4.14
CA TYR A 192 -15.00 0.59 5.40
C TYR A 192 -15.00 -0.74 6.16
N GLY A 193 -14.22 -0.82 7.23
CA GLY A 193 -14.19 -1.99 8.11
C GLY A 193 -12.76 -2.33 8.52
N LYS A 194 -12.47 -3.63 8.60
CA LYS A 194 -11.15 -4.14 8.97
C LYS A 194 -10.79 -5.36 8.15
N VAL A 195 -9.50 -5.65 8.06
CA VAL A 195 -8.99 -6.87 7.44
C VAL A 195 -8.10 -7.59 8.42
N LYS A 196 -8.30 -8.91 8.56
CA LYS A 196 -7.37 -9.78 9.27
C LYS A 196 -6.28 -10.20 8.31
N LEU A 197 -5.02 -9.96 8.67
CA LEU A 197 -3.83 -10.45 7.98
C LEU A 197 -3.32 -11.68 8.71
N GLN A 198 -3.17 -12.79 7.99
CA GLN A 198 -2.58 -14.03 8.48
C GLN A 198 -1.35 -14.40 7.67
N GLN A 199 -0.23 -14.58 8.34
CA GLN A 199 1.02 -14.96 7.69
C GLN A 199 1.12 -16.49 7.62
N ILE A 200 1.21 -17.03 6.40
CA ILE A 200 1.29 -18.48 6.18
C ILE A 200 2.74 -18.91 6.04
N VAL A 201 3.47 -18.28 5.12
CA VAL A 201 4.90 -18.53 4.88
C VAL A 201 5.58 -17.18 4.76
N PHE A 202 6.41 -16.81 5.75
CA PHE A 202 7.14 -15.55 5.71
C PHE A 202 8.22 -15.54 4.62
N PRO A 203 8.40 -14.44 3.86
CA PRO A 203 7.46 -13.33 3.60
C PRO A 203 6.62 -13.55 2.32
N PHE A 204 6.46 -14.80 1.87
CA PHE A 204 5.99 -15.13 0.52
C PHE A 204 4.49 -15.43 0.38
N LYS A 205 3.80 -15.78 1.46
CA LYS A 205 2.39 -16.21 1.39
C LYS A 205 1.61 -15.68 2.59
N LEU A 206 0.61 -14.85 2.30
CA LEU A 206 -0.30 -14.26 3.27
C LEU A 206 -1.75 -14.54 2.86
N PHE A 207 -2.63 -14.60 3.84
CA PHE A 207 -4.07 -14.75 3.65
C PHE A 207 -4.80 -13.65 4.38
N TYR A 208 -5.78 -13.06 3.71
CA TYR A 208 -6.57 -11.96 4.23
C TYR A 208 -8.03 -12.33 4.32
N THR A 209 -8.66 -11.96 5.45
CA THR A 209 -10.11 -11.97 5.60
C THR A 209 -10.58 -10.54 5.83
N PHE A 210 -11.21 -9.97 4.81
CA PHE A 210 -11.84 -8.67 4.89
C PHE A 210 -13.22 -8.77 5.53
N TYR A 211 -13.54 -7.82 6.40
CA TYR A 211 -14.87 -7.62 6.97
C TYR A 211 -15.38 -6.27 6.48
N LEU A 212 -16.04 -6.28 5.32
CA LEU A 212 -16.40 -5.09 4.55
C LEU A 212 -17.81 -4.63 4.90
N GLN A 213 -17.97 -3.32 5.08
CA GLN A 213 -19.25 -2.66 5.33
C GLN A 213 -19.42 -1.45 4.40
N GLY A 214 -20.66 -0.99 4.26
CA GLY A 214 -20.99 0.23 3.53
C GLY A 214 -21.05 0.12 2.01
N ILE A 215 -20.96 -1.10 1.48
CA ILE A 215 -21.06 -1.40 0.05
C ILE A 215 -22.28 -2.27 -0.24
N LYS A 216 -22.66 -2.33 -1.52
CA LYS A 216 -23.65 -3.29 -2.04
C LYS A 216 -23.11 -4.72 -1.93
N ASP A 217 -23.97 -5.70 -2.20
CA ASP A 217 -23.53 -7.09 -2.22
C ASP A 217 -22.37 -7.30 -3.20
N LEU A 218 -21.33 -8.02 -2.74
CA LEU A 218 -20.15 -8.31 -3.53
C LEU A 218 -20.53 -9.12 -4.79
N PRO A 219 -19.83 -8.90 -5.92
CA PRO A 219 -19.98 -9.75 -7.10
C PRO A 219 -19.80 -11.22 -6.75
N ALA A 220 -20.68 -12.09 -7.24
CA ALA A 220 -20.69 -13.51 -6.88
C ALA A 220 -19.35 -14.23 -7.16
N GLU A 221 -18.60 -13.79 -8.18
CA GLU A 221 -17.26 -14.30 -8.50
C GLU A 221 -16.23 -14.08 -7.38
N LEU A 222 -16.41 -13.06 -6.53
CA LEU A 222 -15.53 -12.76 -5.40
C LEU A 222 -16.00 -13.43 -4.09
N VAL A 223 -17.23 -13.94 -4.05
CA VAL A 223 -17.83 -14.58 -2.88
C VAL A 223 -17.64 -16.09 -2.97
N VAL A 224 -16.44 -16.53 -2.60
CA VAL A 224 -16.02 -17.94 -2.70
C VAL A 224 -15.80 -18.56 -1.32
N LYS A 225 -15.92 -19.89 -1.23
CA LYS A 225 -15.49 -20.63 -0.04
C LYS A 225 -13.97 -20.72 -0.04
N PRO A 226 -13.26 -20.20 0.99
CA PRO A 226 -11.81 -20.17 0.95
C PRO A 226 -11.20 -21.57 1.14
N VAL A 227 -10.07 -21.80 0.48
CA VAL A 227 -9.15 -22.89 0.82
C VAL A 227 -8.47 -22.52 2.15
N ALA A 228 -8.26 -23.52 3.01
CA ALA A 228 -7.65 -23.30 4.32
C ALA A 228 -6.22 -22.73 4.21
N PRO A 229 -5.88 -21.68 4.98
CA PRO A 229 -4.58 -21.01 4.91
C PRO A 229 -3.48 -21.91 5.50
N THR A 230 -2.88 -22.72 4.65
CA THR A 230 -1.80 -23.67 5.01
C THR A 230 -0.59 -23.46 4.10
N PRO A 231 0.62 -23.86 4.53
CA PRO A 231 1.81 -23.74 3.68
C PRO A 231 1.68 -24.41 2.31
N ALA A 232 0.88 -25.47 2.21
CA ALA A 232 0.62 -26.22 0.98
C ALA A 232 -0.45 -25.60 0.06
N ALA A 233 -1.18 -24.58 0.51
CA ALA A 233 -2.20 -23.93 -0.30
C ALA A 233 -1.56 -23.18 -1.48
N GLU A 234 -1.90 -23.56 -2.72
CA GLU A 234 -1.30 -23.01 -3.94
C GLU A 234 -2.39 -22.59 -4.94
N PRO A 235 -2.20 -21.49 -5.70
CA PRO A 235 -3.07 -21.16 -6.81
C PRO A 235 -3.15 -22.29 -7.83
N SER A 236 -4.32 -22.44 -8.46
CA SER A 236 -4.50 -23.39 -9.56
C SER A 236 -3.52 -23.10 -10.69
N ALA A 237 -3.15 -24.14 -11.46
CA ALA A 237 -2.25 -23.98 -12.59
C ALA A 237 -2.80 -22.96 -13.60
N ALA A 238 -4.11 -22.99 -13.86
CA ALA A 238 -4.80 -22.05 -14.72
C ALA A 238 -4.71 -20.60 -14.21
N ALA A 239 -4.87 -20.37 -12.90
CA ALA A 239 -4.74 -19.03 -12.31
C ALA A 239 -3.31 -18.49 -12.40
N LYS A 240 -2.30 -19.35 -12.16
CA LYS A 240 -0.88 -18.98 -12.31
C LYS A 240 -0.52 -18.66 -13.75
N ALA A 241 -1.04 -19.45 -14.69
CA ALA A 241 -0.86 -19.27 -16.12
C ALA A 241 -1.74 -18.16 -16.72
N THR A 242 -2.58 -17.51 -15.91
CA THR A 242 -3.51 -16.45 -16.33
C THR A 242 -4.43 -16.86 -17.48
N GLU A 243 -4.87 -18.12 -17.47
CA GLU A 243 -5.75 -18.67 -18.49
C GLU A 243 -7.11 -17.97 -18.52
N PRO A 244 -7.77 -17.87 -19.69
CA PRO A 244 -9.14 -17.36 -19.79
C PRO A 244 -10.08 -18.10 -18.82
N GLY A 245 -10.84 -17.35 -18.01
CA GLY A 245 -11.72 -17.90 -16.98
C GLY A 245 -11.07 -18.13 -15.61
N ALA A 246 -9.74 -18.16 -15.53
CA ALA A 246 -8.97 -18.22 -14.28
C ALA A 246 -8.38 -16.85 -13.87
N VAL A 247 -8.89 -15.77 -14.47
CA VAL A 247 -8.57 -14.39 -14.13
C VAL A 247 -9.87 -13.58 -14.10
N VAL A 248 -9.88 -12.48 -13.34
CA VAL A 248 -10.95 -11.48 -13.44
C VAL A 248 -10.74 -10.58 -14.66
N SER A 249 -11.79 -9.88 -15.08
CA SER A 249 -11.72 -8.91 -16.17
C SER A 249 -10.65 -7.85 -15.88
N ASN A 250 -9.74 -7.65 -16.84
CA ASN A 250 -8.60 -6.73 -16.76
C ASN A 250 -7.85 -6.81 -15.42
N PHE A 251 -7.57 -8.02 -14.93
CA PHE A 251 -6.83 -8.21 -13.69
C PHE A 251 -5.57 -7.34 -13.65
N THR A 252 -5.30 -6.72 -12.51
CA THR A 252 -4.15 -5.82 -12.38
C THR A 252 -2.86 -6.63 -12.35
N ASN A 253 -1.85 -6.22 -13.11
CA ASN A 253 -0.55 -6.88 -13.13
C ASN A 253 0.60 -5.90 -12.94
#